data_AF-U7PVW0-F1
#
_entry.id   AF-U7PVW0-F1
#
_cell.length_a   1.000
_cell.length_b   1.000
_cell.length_c   1.000
_cell.angle_alpha   90.00
_cell.angle_beta   90.00
_cell.angle_gamma   90.00
#
_symmetry.space_group_name_H-M   'P 1'
#
loop_
_entity.id
_entity.type
_entity.pdbx_description
1 polymer ?
#
loop_
_entity_poly.entity_id
_entity_poly.type
_entity_poly.pdbx_seq_one_letter_code
_entity_poly.pdbx_strand_id
1 'polypeptide(L)' 'MPPPSPTQDGIATTCDTYAQANAGDSCSAFATIHKISPADLFKWNTVLGAGGADCPTELWAGYYYCVHAFIREM' A
#
# COMPACT_ATOMS: atom_id res chain seq x y z
N MET A 1 1.64 -6.52 14.66
CA MET A 1 0.18 -6.39 14.84
C MET A 1 -0.48 -7.12 13.66
N PRO A 2 -1.62 -7.83 13.83
CA PRO A 2 -2.33 -8.35 12.66
C PRO A 2 -2.74 -7.20 11.74
N PRO A 3 -2.78 -7.43 10.41
CA PRO A 3 -3.31 -6.43 9.49
C PRO A 3 -4.77 -6.09 9.85
N PRO A 4 -5.22 -4.84 9.66
CA PRO A 4 -6.64 -4.51 9.68
C PRO A 4 -7.38 -5.26 8.57
N SER A 5 -8.71 -5.14 8.53
CA SER A 5 -9.52 -5.78 7.49
C SER A 5 -10.55 -4.79 6.91
N PRO A 6 -10.82 -4.84 5.58
CA PRO A 6 -10.26 -5.78 4.62
C PRO A 6 -8.89 -5.36 4.07
N THR A 7 -8.05 -6.34 3.74
CA THR A 7 -6.81 -6.18 2.97
C THR A 7 -6.87 -7.07 1.74
N GLN A 8 -6.01 -6.79 0.77
CA GLN A 8 -5.73 -7.71 -0.33
C GLN A 8 -4.48 -8.55 -0.03
N ASP A 9 -4.31 -9.63 -0.79
CA ASP A 9 -3.06 -10.39 -0.77
C ASP A 9 -1.89 -9.54 -1.30
N GLY A 10 -0.66 -10.00 -1.05
CA GLY A 10 0.54 -9.33 -1.58
C GLY A 10 1.00 -8.11 -0.78
N ILE A 11 0.49 -7.92 0.45
CA ILE A 11 1.09 -6.97 1.39
C ILE A 11 2.38 -7.57 1.95
N ALA A 12 3.45 -6.78 1.97
CA ALA A 12 4.74 -7.19 2.52
C ALA A 12 4.61 -7.64 3.97
N THR A 13 5.23 -8.76 4.32
CA THR A 13 5.19 -9.33 5.67
C THR A 13 5.88 -8.46 6.72
N THR A 14 6.69 -7.49 6.30
CA THR A 14 7.34 -6.49 7.16
C THR A 14 6.47 -5.26 7.39
N CYS A 15 5.26 -5.20 6.83
CA CYS A 15 4.35 -4.09 7.03
C CYS A 15 3.91 -3.97 8.48
N ASP A 16 4.16 -2.81 9.08
CA ASP A 16 3.80 -2.51 10.46
C ASP A 16 2.74 -1.41 10.58
N THR A 17 2.51 -0.64 9.50
CA THR A 17 1.56 0.47 9.45
C THR A 17 0.73 0.43 8.18
N TYR A 18 -0.58 0.56 8.35
CA TYR A 18 -1.57 0.45 7.30
C TYR A 18 -2.42 1.72 7.23
N ALA A 19 -2.87 2.08 6.03
CA ALA A 19 -3.86 3.12 5.82
C ALA A 19 -4.95 2.66 4.86
N GLN A 20 -6.19 3.13 5.09
CA GLN A 20 -7.33 2.78 4.26
C GLN A 20 -7.41 3.73 3.06
N ALA A 21 -7.55 3.18 1.85
CA ALA A 21 -7.79 3.98 0.66
C ALA A 21 -9.22 4.53 0.67
N ASN A 22 -9.39 5.78 0.26
CA ASN A 22 -10.69 6.43 0.09
C ASN A 22 -11.17 6.30 -1.36
N ALA A 23 -12.47 6.48 -1.56
CA ALA A 23 -13.03 6.55 -2.90
C ALA A 23 -12.41 7.74 -3.67
N GLY A 24 -11.88 7.46 -4.86
CA GLY A 24 -11.25 8.46 -5.72
C GLY A 24 -9.75 8.68 -5.47
N ASP A 25 -9.14 7.98 -4.51
CA ASP A 25 -7.69 8.01 -4.35
C ASP A 25 -7.00 7.43 -5.60
N SER A 26 -5.83 8.01 -5.91
CA SER A 26 -4.85 7.40 -6.82
C SER A 26 -3.62 7.01 -6.00
N CYS A 27 -2.82 6.03 -6.44
CA CYS A 27 -1.65 5.63 -5.65
C CYS A 27 -0.65 6.77 -5.45
N SER A 28 -0.50 7.66 -6.44
CA SER A 28 0.38 8.82 -6.31
C SER A 28 -0.13 9.79 -5.22
N ALA A 29 -1.43 10.08 -5.19
CA ALA A 29 -2.02 10.94 -4.15
C ALA A 29 -1.98 10.27 -2.78
N PHE A 30 -2.33 8.99 -2.70
CA PHE A 30 -2.29 8.18 -1.49
C PHE A 30 -0.88 8.11 -0.88
N ALA A 31 0.13 7.78 -1.69
CA ALA A 31 1.54 7.81 -1.27
C ALA A 31 1.96 9.19 -0.75
N THR A 32 1.58 10.26 -1.47
CA THR A 32 1.90 11.64 -1.08
C THR A 32 1.27 12.05 0.25
N ILE A 33 0.01 11.66 0.49
CA ILE A 33 -0.70 11.92 1.76
C ILE A 33 0.01 11.21 2.91
N HIS A 34 0.46 9.98 2.69
CA HIS A 34 1.16 9.16 3.68
C HIS A 34 2.68 9.37 3.74
N LYS A 35 3.20 10.38 3.02
CA LYS A 35 4.62 10.78 3.05
C LYS A 35 5.59 9.66 2.65
N ILE A 36 5.19 8.83 1.70
CA ILE A 36 6.02 7.77 1.11
C ILE A 36 6.18 7.97 -0.39
N SER A 37 7.16 7.28 -0.98
CA SER A 37 7.28 7.25 -2.44
C SER A 37 6.26 6.26 -3.04
N PRO A 38 5.75 6.49 -4.25
CA PRO A 38 4.96 5.48 -4.96
C PRO A 38 5.73 4.16 -5.13
N ALA A 39 7.04 4.21 -5.34
CA ALA A 39 7.87 3.02 -5.47
C ALA A 39 7.84 2.14 -4.20
N ASP A 40 7.89 2.75 -3.02
CA ASP A 40 7.76 2.02 -1.75
C ASP A 40 6.35 1.44 -1.59
N LEU A 41 5.31 2.23 -1.92
CA LEU A 41 3.93 1.76 -1.89
C LEU A 41 3.75 0.50 -2.75
N PHE A 42 4.28 0.48 -3.98
CA PHE A 42 4.19 -0.68 -4.89
C PHE A 42 5.04 -1.85 -4.44
N LYS A 43 6.22 -1.57 -3.86
CA LYS A 43 7.09 -2.58 -3.28
C LYS A 43 6.43 -3.31 -2.12
N TRP A 44 5.67 -2.59 -1.28
CA TRP A 44 5.01 -3.17 -0.11
C TRP A 44 3.63 -3.73 -0.40
N ASN A 45 3.02 -3.40 -1.54
CA ASN A 45 1.68 -3.85 -1.91
C ASN A 45 1.72 -4.38 -3.35
N THR A 46 2.12 -5.63 -3.54
CA THR A 46 2.38 -6.19 -4.87
C THR A 46 1.13 -6.32 -5.74
N VAL A 47 -0.06 -6.28 -5.13
CA VAL A 47 -1.34 -6.23 -5.86
C VAL A 47 -1.48 -4.98 -6.72
N LEU A 48 -0.77 -3.89 -6.39
CA LEU A 48 -0.75 -2.67 -7.20
C LEU A 48 0.12 -2.80 -8.47
N GLY A 49 0.75 -3.97 -8.68
CA GLY A 49 1.56 -4.26 -9.85
C GLY A 49 2.97 -3.70 -9.79
N ALA A 50 3.85 -4.26 -10.62
CA ALA A 50 5.21 -3.77 -10.76
C ALA A 50 5.21 -2.31 -11.25
N GLY A 51 5.82 -1.41 -10.46
CA GLY A 51 5.82 0.02 -10.76
C GLY A 51 4.44 0.67 -10.72
N GLY A 52 3.43 0.03 -10.10
CA GLY A 52 2.07 0.56 -10.00
C GLY A 52 1.20 0.30 -11.23
N ALA A 53 1.57 -0.66 -12.09
CA ALA A 53 0.87 -0.97 -13.33
C ALA A 53 -0.63 -1.27 -13.14
N ASP A 54 -0.99 -1.85 -12.01
CA ASP A 54 -2.36 -2.27 -11.69
C ASP A 54 -3.05 -1.28 -10.72
N CYS A 55 -2.36 -0.24 -10.27
CA CYS A 55 -2.91 0.78 -9.37
C CYS A 55 -4.29 1.33 -9.80
N PRO A 56 -4.55 1.64 -11.08
CA PRO A 56 -5.85 2.19 -11.49
C PRO A 56 -7.05 1.28 -11.21
N THR A 57 -6.84 -0.03 -11.09
CA THR A 57 -7.91 -1.00 -10.84
C THR A 57 -7.81 -1.68 -9.48
N GLU A 58 -6.62 -1.73 -8.87
CA GLU A 58 -6.36 -2.49 -7.65
C GLU A 58 -6.22 -1.64 -6.38
N LEU A 59 -6.31 -0.31 -6.46
CA LEU A 59 -6.47 0.55 -5.29
C LEU A 59 -7.96 0.70 -4.92
N TRP A 60 -8.47 -0.26 -4.15
CA TRP A 60 -9.88 -0.35 -3.77
C TRP A 60 -10.20 0.52 -2.56
N ALA A 61 -11.24 1.34 -2.69
CA ALA A 61 -11.77 2.11 -1.58
C ALA A 61 -12.21 1.19 -0.43
N GLY A 62 -11.88 1.57 0.80
CA GLY A 62 -12.21 0.81 2.00
C GLY A 62 -11.22 -0.31 2.34
N TYR A 63 -10.23 -0.59 1.49
CA TYR A 63 -9.18 -1.57 1.76
C TYR A 63 -7.95 -0.91 2.36
N TYR A 64 -7.24 -1.67 3.19
CA TYR A 64 -6.01 -1.22 3.83
C TYR A 64 -4.78 -1.63 3.04
N TYR A 65 -3.85 -0.69 2.91
CA TYR A 65 -2.58 -0.85 2.22
C TYR A 65 -1.42 -0.49 3.15
N CYS A 66 -0.28 -1.11 2.92
CA CYS A 66 0.92 -0.83 3.67
C CYS A 66 1.46 0.56 3.34
N VAL A 67 1.72 1.36 4.37
CA VAL A 67 2.32 2.70 4.25
C VAL A 67 3.58 2.87 5.09
N HIS A 68 3.96 1.86 5.86
CA HIS A 68 5.29 1.74 6.44
C HIS A 68 5.62 0.26 6.62
N ALA A 69 6.86 -0.10 6.29
CA ALA A 69 7.40 -1.41 6.58
C ALA A 69 8.75 -1.22 7.24
N PHE A 70 8.99 -1.97 8.32
CA PHE A 70 10.28 -1.97 8.99
C PHE A 70 11.35 -2.50 8.03
N ILE A 71 12.29 -1.63 7.67
CA ILE A 71 13.49 -2.04 6.95
C ILE A 71 14.45 -2.60 7.99
N ARG A 72 14.68 -3.91 7.94
CA ARG A 72 15.85 -4.48 8.61
C ARG A 72 17.05 -4.09 7.77
N GLU A 73 17.78 -3.07 8.21
CA GLU A 73 19.18 -2.90 7.80
C GLU A 73 19.88 -4.22 8.13
N MET A 74 20.30 -4.93 7.09
CA MET A 74 21.11 -6.14 7.20
C MET A 74 22.57 -5.73 7.39
#